data_AF-A0A975T529-F1
#
_entry.id   AF-A0A975T529-F1
#
_cell.length_a   1.000
_cell.length_b   1.000
_cell.length_c   1.000
_cell.angle_alpha   90.00
_cell.angle_beta   90.00
_cell.angle_gamma   90.00
#
_symmetry.space_group_name_H-M   'P 1'
#
loop_
_entity.id
_entity.type
_entity.pdbx_description
1 polymer ?
#
loop_
_entity_poly.entity_id
_entity_poly.type
_entity_poly.pdbx_seq_one_letter_code
_entity_poly.pdbx_strand_id
1 'polypeptide(L)'
;MERRKILIATKTYPSISIKYKETVCTAGILLDDDENPLQWIRIYPIRFRELEIDKRYPRWSIISAKIEKNEKDYRPESFRLVDTSIEIIRKVSTANNWSDIKKFILPFQFRSTRDIQEQKKSLGLIKPLSIEKYFSKPTERDWNPKQQTVQDQLDLFELLEPSNPMSKLEKIPYKFGYKFTDCDGIKHEYSISDWEIMQLYRNCRNKSQFPDLESREKDALEKVRQKLEDSFMYEKDLYFIIGNLKNHSNSFMIIGLVYPPIVKYKQVEHEQLSLF
;
A
#
# COMPACT_ATOMS: atom_id res chain seq x y z
N MET A 1 -21.70 7.40 12.31
CA MET A 1 -20.56 7.78 11.45
C MET A 1 -20.04 9.14 11.89
N GLU A 2 -18.73 9.25 12.07
CA GLU A 2 -18.04 10.47 12.51
C GLU A 2 -17.14 10.97 11.37
N ARG A 3 -17.01 12.29 11.20
CA ARG A 3 -16.06 12.85 10.21
C ARG A 3 -14.67 12.89 10.82
N ARG A 4 -13.69 12.26 10.17
CA ARG A 4 -12.34 12.10 10.70
C ARG A 4 -11.28 12.37 9.65
N LYS A 5 -10.12 12.87 10.11
CA LYS A 5 -8.92 13.05 9.31
C LYS A 5 -8.10 11.76 9.28
N ILE A 6 -7.61 11.39 8.10
CA ILE A 6 -6.84 10.16 7.89
C ILE A 6 -5.67 10.45 6.96
N LEU A 7 -4.44 10.17 7.41
CA LEU A 7 -3.28 10.12 6.52
C LEU A 7 -3.27 8.79 5.77
N ILE A 8 -3.39 8.83 4.45
CA ILE A 8 -3.36 7.63 3.61
C ILE A 8 -1.92 7.16 3.42
N ALA A 9 -1.59 5.99 3.99
CA ALA A 9 -0.25 5.44 3.93
C ALA A 9 -0.03 4.50 2.74
N THR A 10 -1.00 3.64 2.44
CA THR A 10 -0.93 2.72 1.30
C THR A 10 -2.31 2.22 0.85
N LYS A 11 -2.37 1.73 -0.38
CA LYS A 11 -3.53 1.06 -1.00
C LYS A 11 -3.07 -0.27 -1.57
N THR A 12 -3.85 -1.32 -1.38
CA THR A 12 -3.58 -2.59 -2.07
C THR A 12 -3.99 -2.52 -3.54
N TYR A 13 -3.39 -3.34 -4.39
CA TYR A 13 -3.91 -3.55 -5.73
C TYR A 13 -5.36 -4.07 -5.66
N PRO A 14 -6.30 -3.53 -6.46
CA PRO A 14 -7.68 -3.96 -6.49
C PRO A 14 -7.78 -5.45 -6.71
N SER A 15 -8.78 -6.02 -6.06
CA SER A 15 -9.18 -7.41 -6.24
C SER A 15 -10.66 -7.45 -6.58
N ILE A 16 -11.07 -8.48 -7.30
CA ILE A 16 -12.48 -8.70 -7.60
C ILE A 16 -13.12 -9.42 -6.42
N SER A 17 -14.15 -8.79 -5.86
CA SER A 17 -15.04 -9.29 -4.84
C SER A 17 -16.38 -9.64 -5.46
N ILE A 18 -16.89 -10.83 -5.14
CA ILE A 18 -18.24 -11.26 -5.57
C ILE A 18 -19.31 -10.30 -5.06
N LYS A 19 -19.13 -9.76 -3.85
CA LYS A 19 -20.13 -8.91 -3.19
C LYS A 19 -20.01 -7.43 -3.56
N TYR A 20 -18.77 -6.97 -3.73
CA TYR A 20 -18.47 -5.54 -3.78
C TYR A 20 -17.81 -5.12 -5.10
N LYS A 21 -17.82 -6.00 -6.11
CA LYS A 21 -17.17 -5.75 -7.42
C LYS A 21 -15.67 -5.51 -7.24
N GLU A 22 -15.10 -4.44 -7.77
CA GLU A 22 -13.69 -4.12 -7.54
C GLU A 22 -13.47 -3.50 -6.14
N THR A 23 -12.54 -4.07 -5.36
CA THR A 23 -12.27 -3.58 -4.00
C THR A 23 -10.79 -3.37 -3.74
N VAL A 24 -10.50 -2.26 -3.06
CA VAL A 24 -9.19 -1.90 -2.51
C VAL A 24 -9.27 -1.88 -0.99
N CYS A 25 -8.23 -2.40 -0.33
CA CYS A 25 -7.98 -2.14 1.08
C CYS A 25 -7.05 -0.93 1.19
N THR A 26 -7.44 0.07 1.95
CA THR A 26 -6.58 1.24 2.24
C THR A 26 -6.14 1.18 3.69
N ALA A 27 -4.85 1.36 3.93
CA ALA A 27 -4.31 1.53 5.27
C ALA A 27 -3.82 2.97 5.45
N GLY A 28 -4.07 3.53 6.63
CA GLY A 28 -3.70 4.89 6.96
C GLY A 28 -3.56 5.09 8.46
N ILE A 29 -3.28 6.33 8.86
CA ILE A 29 -3.20 6.75 10.25
C ILE A 29 -4.38 7.66 10.53
N LEU A 30 -5.19 7.30 11.51
CA LEU A 30 -6.26 8.15 12.04
C LEU A 30 -5.62 9.33 12.79
N LEU A 31 -6.12 10.53 12.52
CA LEU A 31 -5.63 11.75 13.14
C LEU A 31 -6.69 12.36 14.08
N ASP A 32 -6.25 13.16 15.04
CA ASP A 32 -7.11 14.11 15.75
C ASP A 32 -7.31 15.40 14.93
N ASP A 33 -7.96 16.40 15.54
CA ASP A 33 -8.27 17.67 14.88
C ASP A 33 -7.01 18.50 14.58
N ASP A 34 -6.00 18.41 15.45
CA ASP A 34 -4.69 19.06 15.32
C ASP A 34 -3.69 18.27 14.44
N GLU A 35 -4.18 17.20 13.80
CA GLU A 35 -3.40 16.30 12.95
C GLU A 35 -2.32 15.49 13.69
N ASN A 36 -2.43 15.31 15.00
CA ASN A 36 -1.61 14.34 15.71
C ASN A 36 -2.07 12.92 15.39
N PRO A 37 -1.14 11.98 15.21
CA PRO A 37 -1.50 10.64 14.82
C PRO A 37 -1.96 9.81 16.02
N LEU A 38 -3.06 9.07 15.86
CA LEU A 38 -3.72 8.34 16.94
C LEU A 38 -3.53 6.82 16.83
N GLN A 39 -3.76 6.25 15.66
CA GLN A 39 -3.66 4.80 15.43
C GLN A 39 -3.68 4.45 13.95
N TRP A 40 -3.23 3.24 13.62
CA TRP A 40 -3.52 2.63 12.32
C TRP A 40 -5.02 2.44 12.11
N ILE A 41 -5.47 2.68 10.88
CA ILE A 41 -6.82 2.41 10.42
C ILE A 41 -6.77 1.64 9.09
N ARG A 42 -7.64 0.66 8.96
CA ARG A 42 -7.92 -0.14 7.77
C ARG A 42 -9.30 0.23 7.26
N ILE A 43 -9.35 0.75 6.04
CA ILE A 43 -10.60 1.09 5.38
C ILE A 43 -10.87 0.06 4.28
N TYR A 44 -11.95 -0.69 4.45
CA TYR A 44 -12.35 -1.73 3.49
C TYR A 44 -13.87 -1.98 3.51
N PRO A 45 -14.49 -2.21 2.34
CA PRO A 45 -13.92 -2.06 0.99
C PRO A 45 -13.96 -0.60 0.51
N ILE A 46 -13.06 -0.23 -0.39
CA ILE A 46 -13.15 1.02 -1.16
C ILE A 46 -13.16 0.69 -2.65
N ARG A 47 -14.11 1.25 -3.40
CA ARG A 47 -14.19 1.13 -4.86
C ARG A 47 -13.37 2.25 -5.50
N PHE A 48 -12.05 2.24 -5.24
CA PHE A 48 -11.16 3.38 -5.51
C PHE A 48 -11.18 3.83 -6.98
N ARG A 49 -11.36 2.89 -7.92
CA ARG A 49 -11.43 3.18 -9.36
C ARG A 49 -12.76 3.78 -9.82
N GLU A 50 -13.83 3.59 -9.04
CA GLU A 50 -15.15 4.18 -9.28
C GLU A 50 -15.29 5.58 -8.66
N LEU A 51 -14.35 5.99 -7.80
CA LEU A 51 -14.37 7.33 -7.21
C LEU A 51 -14.25 8.41 -8.29
N GLU A 52 -14.96 9.52 -8.07
CA GLU A 52 -14.77 10.79 -8.80
C GLU A 52 -13.28 11.21 -8.75
N ILE A 53 -12.81 11.86 -9.81
CA ILE A 53 -11.38 12.13 -10.02
C ILE A 53 -10.79 12.96 -8.86
N ASP A 54 -11.52 13.95 -8.37
CA ASP A 54 -11.17 14.81 -7.23
C ASP A 54 -11.14 14.06 -5.88
N LYS A 55 -11.76 12.88 -5.80
CA LYS A 55 -11.78 12.02 -4.61
C LYS A 55 -10.72 10.92 -4.64
N ARG A 56 -10.02 10.74 -5.76
CA ARG A 56 -8.92 9.77 -5.89
C ARG A 56 -7.68 10.28 -5.19
N TYR A 57 -7.59 10.00 -3.90
CA TYR A 57 -6.50 10.46 -3.05
C TYR A 57 -5.14 9.82 -3.41
N PRO A 58 -4.09 10.64 -3.63
CA PRO A 58 -2.71 10.17 -3.73
C PRO A 58 -2.23 9.55 -2.43
N ARG A 59 -1.15 8.76 -2.52
CA ARG A 59 -0.42 8.31 -1.33
C ARG A 59 0.12 9.51 -0.55
N TRP A 60 0.13 9.40 0.78
CA TRP A 60 0.53 10.44 1.73
C TRP A 60 -0.35 11.69 1.72
N SER A 61 -1.62 11.54 1.37
CA SER A 61 -2.60 12.62 1.50
C SER A 61 -3.35 12.49 2.82
N ILE A 62 -3.61 13.62 3.46
CA ILE A 62 -4.59 13.71 4.55
C ILE A 62 -5.95 13.93 3.89
N ILE A 63 -6.87 13.02 4.15
CA ILE A 63 -8.26 13.13 3.73
C ILE A 63 -9.16 13.38 4.94
N SER A 64 -10.28 14.04 4.72
CA SER A 64 -11.41 14.09 5.64
C SER A 64 -12.54 13.25 5.08
N ALA A 65 -13.07 12.32 5.86
CA ALA A 65 -14.15 11.43 5.43
C ALA A 65 -15.04 11.03 6.60
N LYS A 66 -16.31 10.71 6.32
CA LYS A 66 -17.20 10.08 7.29
C LYS A 66 -16.84 8.60 7.38
N ILE A 67 -16.48 8.15 8.58
CA ILE A 67 -16.12 6.76 8.86
C ILE A 67 -17.00 6.15 9.96
N GLU A 68 -17.06 4.83 9.98
CA GLU A 68 -17.64 4.04 11.06
C GLU A 68 -16.86 2.75 11.27
N LYS A 69 -16.91 2.22 12.48
CA LYS A 69 -16.31 0.92 12.80
C LYS A 69 -17.06 -0.19 12.08
N ASN A 70 -16.32 -1.19 11.59
CA ASN A 70 -16.91 -2.35 10.95
C ASN A 70 -17.19 -3.45 11.97
N GLU A 71 -18.38 -3.46 12.58
CA GLU A 71 -18.78 -4.44 13.61
C GLU A 71 -18.69 -5.91 13.15
N LYS A 72 -18.62 -6.17 11.85
CA LYS A 72 -18.46 -7.52 11.29
C LYS A 72 -17.00 -7.95 11.16
N ASP A 73 -16.04 -7.14 11.59
CA ASP A 73 -14.62 -7.41 11.50
C ASP A 73 -13.98 -7.21 12.89
N TYR A 74 -13.43 -8.28 13.45
CA TYR A 74 -12.90 -8.28 14.82
C TYR A 74 -11.64 -7.42 14.97
N ARG A 75 -11.01 -7.03 13.86
CA ARG A 75 -9.77 -6.27 13.87
C ARG A 75 -10.06 -4.85 14.37
N PRO A 76 -9.35 -4.37 15.41
CA PRO A 76 -9.65 -3.08 16.02
C PRO A 76 -9.51 -1.91 15.03
N GLU A 77 -8.65 -2.07 14.02
CA GLU A 77 -8.40 -1.06 13.00
C GLU A 77 -9.43 -1.10 11.84
N SER A 78 -10.47 -1.94 11.86
CA SER A 78 -11.39 -2.10 10.72
C SER A 78 -12.52 -1.07 10.70
N PHE A 79 -12.53 -0.24 9.66
CA PHE A 79 -13.52 0.81 9.43
C PHE A 79 -14.06 0.78 8.01
N ARG A 80 -15.24 1.36 7.83
CA ARG A 80 -15.82 1.70 6.53
C ARG A 80 -15.85 3.21 6.40
N LEU A 81 -15.76 3.69 5.15
CA LEU A 81 -15.98 5.10 4.82
C LEU A 81 -17.16 5.24 3.87
N VAL A 82 -17.71 6.45 3.81
CA VAL A 82 -18.66 6.85 2.77
C VAL A 82 -17.89 7.47 1.60
N ASP A 83 -17.85 6.79 0.46
CA ASP A 83 -17.06 7.17 -0.73
C ASP A 83 -17.29 8.65 -1.14
N THR A 84 -18.54 9.10 -1.16
CA THR A 84 -18.91 10.48 -1.54
C THR A 84 -18.50 11.54 -0.53
N SER A 85 -18.16 11.16 0.70
CA SER A 85 -17.79 12.09 1.78
C SER A 85 -16.31 12.45 1.79
N ILE A 86 -15.51 11.80 0.94
CA ILE A 86 -14.06 11.98 0.84
C ILE A 86 -13.76 13.39 0.33
N GLU A 87 -12.87 14.05 1.07
CA GLU A 87 -12.31 15.35 0.76
C GLU A 87 -10.79 15.27 0.96
N ILE A 88 -10.02 15.63 -0.06
CA ILE A 88 -8.56 15.67 0.03
C ILE A 88 -8.16 17.02 0.63
N ILE A 89 -7.67 17.03 1.86
CA ILE A 89 -7.29 18.26 2.57
C ILE A 89 -5.95 18.79 2.06
N ARG A 90 -4.93 17.91 2.10
CA ARG A 90 -3.57 18.26 1.64
C ARG A 90 -2.74 17.01 1.40
N LYS A 91 -1.67 17.15 0.60
CA LYS A 91 -0.63 16.13 0.47
C LYS A 91 0.51 16.44 1.45
N VAL A 92 0.96 15.44 2.20
CA VAL A 92 2.14 15.55 3.06
C VAL A 92 3.38 15.34 2.20
N SER A 93 4.36 16.23 2.38
CA SER A 93 5.58 16.23 1.57
C SER A 93 6.50 15.08 1.94
N THR A 94 7.14 14.51 0.94
CA THR A 94 8.28 13.58 1.09
C THR A 94 9.62 14.29 1.02
N ALA A 95 9.63 15.64 1.01
CA ALA A 95 10.85 16.44 1.10
C ALA A 95 11.53 16.24 2.47
N ASN A 96 12.74 16.79 2.62
CA ASN A 96 13.51 16.75 3.87
C ASN A 96 13.59 15.34 4.46
N ASN A 97 14.00 14.38 3.63
CA ASN A 97 14.17 12.96 3.99
C ASN A 97 12.93 12.30 4.60
N TRP A 98 11.74 12.72 4.16
CA TRP A 98 10.43 12.27 4.64
C TRP A 98 10.18 12.54 6.12
N SER A 99 10.82 13.56 6.68
CA SER A 99 10.68 13.94 8.10
C SER A 99 9.23 14.09 8.54
N ASP A 100 8.39 14.73 7.73
CA ASP A 100 6.96 14.89 8.06
C ASP A 100 6.21 13.55 8.05
N ILE A 101 6.42 12.70 7.04
CA ILE A 101 5.80 11.37 7.01
C ILE A 101 6.22 10.54 8.21
N LYS A 102 7.51 10.60 8.60
CA LYS A 102 8.06 9.87 9.74
C LYS A 102 7.35 10.24 11.05
N LYS A 103 7.01 11.52 11.27
CA LYS A 103 6.25 11.97 12.46
C LYS A 103 4.91 11.25 12.59
N PHE A 104 4.24 10.92 11.48
CA PHE A 104 2.96 10.23 11.50
C PHE A 104 3.07 8.71 11.71
N ILE A 105 4.10 8.07 11.14
CA ILE A 105 4.14 6.60 11.08
C ILE A 105 5.07 5.94 12.12
N LEU A 106 6.16 6.60 12.52
CA LEU A 106 7.12 6.02 13.47
C LEU A 106 6.55 5.78 14.88
N PRO A 107 5.60 6.59 15.40
CA PRO A 107 4.95 6.27 16.68
C PRO A 107 4.21 4.92 16.68
N PHE A 108 3.90 4.37 15.51
CA PHE A 108 3.23 3.08 15.33
C PHE A 108 4.14 2.02 14.70
N GLN A 109 5.44 2.18 14.89
CA GLN A 109 6.42 1.16 14.55
C GLN A 109 6.40 0.05 15.59
N PHE A 110 6.33 -1.18 15.11
CA PHE A 110 6.47 -2.40 15.90
C PHE A 110 7.85 -2.99 15.72
N ARG A 111 8.28 -3.74 16.73
CA ARG A 111 9.56 -4.44 16.70
C ARG A 111 9.53 -5.63 15.72
N SER A 112 8.43 -6.36 15.69
CA SER A 112 8.30 -7.60 14.91
C SER A 112 6.85 -7.86 14.53
N THR A 113 6.64 -8.87 13.68
CA THR A 113 5.28 -9.35 13.38
C THR A 113 4.62 -9.96 14.62
N ARG A 114 5.40 -10.61 15.49
CA ARG A 114 4.90 -11.21 16.74
C ARG A 114 4.32 -10.15 17.66
N ASP A 115 5.02 -9.02 17.83
CA ASP A 115 4.57 -7.87 18.63
C ASP A 115 3.19 -7.36 18.17
N ILE A 116 2.97 -7.28 16.85
CA ILE A 116 1.65 -6.91 16.29
C ILE A 116 0.56 -7.92 16.69
N GLN A 117 0.87 -9.23 16.63
CA GLN A 117 -0.07 -10.30 16.99
C GLN A 117 -0.41 -10.30 18.48
N GLU A 118 0.58 -10.12 19.35
CA GLU A 118 0.41 -10.09 20.81
C GLU A 118 -0.46 -8.89 21.23
N GLN A 119 -0.32 -7.76 20.56
CA GLN A 119 -1.19 -6.60 20.73
C GLN A 119 -2.56 -6.74 20.05
N LYS A 120 -2.86 -7.90 19.47
CA LYS A 120 -4.11 -8.21 18.74
C LYS A 120 -4.41 -7.22 17.60
N LYS A 121 -3.36 -6.69 16.98
CA LYS A 121 -3.42 -5.76 15.86
C LYS A 121 -3.30 -6.51 14.53
N SER A 122 -3.72 -5.85 13.47
CA SER A 122 -3.79 -6.39 12.10
C SER A 122 -3.00 -5.58 11.08
N LEU A 123 -2.47 -4.44 11.51
CA LEU A 123 -1.64 -3.53 10.75
C LEU A 123 -0.43 -3.12 11.60
N GLY A 124 0.69 -2.85 10.95
CA GLY A 124 1.84 -2.26 11.61
C GLY A 124 2.91 -1.80 10.64
N LEU A 125 3.75 -0.89 11.11
CA LEU A 125 5.02 -0.56 10.45
C LEU A 125 6.12 -1.38 11.11
N ILE A 126 6.91 -2.09 10.32
CA ILE A 126 8.10 -2.78 10.82
C ILE A 126 9.34 -2.28 10.09
N LYS A 127 10.44 -2.18 10.84
CA LYS A 127 11.77 -2.03 10.27
C LYS A 127 12.42 -3.41 10.25
N PRO A 128 12.72 -4.01 9.09
CA PRO A 128 13.46 -5.27 9.06
C PRO A 128 14.84 -5.07 9.69
N LEU A 129 15.31 -6.06 10.44
CA LEU A 129 16.69 -6.11 10.94
C LEU A 129 17.68 -6.32 9.79
N SER A 130 17.33 -7.21 8.86
CA SER A 130 18.06 -7.44 7.62
C SER A 130 17.09 -7.82 6.52
N ILE A 131 17.41 -7.48 5.27
CA ILE A 131 16.67 -7.93 4.09
C ILE A 131 17.61 -8.87 3.35
N GLU A 132 17.28 -10.16 3.29
CA GLU A 132 18.15 -11.14 2.65
C GLU A 132 17.99 -11.14 1.13
N LYS A 133 16.76 -10.95 0.64
CA LYS A 133 16.48 -11.12 -0.80
C LYS A 133 15.17 -10.48 -1.24
N TYR A 134 15.21 -9.81 -2.39
CA TYR A 134 14.01 -9.52 -3.18
C TYR A 134 13.61 -10.73 -4.04
N PHE A 135 12.30 -10.97 -4.22
CA PHE A 135 11.82 -11.98 -5.15
C PHE A 135 10.68 -11.49 -6.04
N SER A 136 10.65 -12.03 -7.25
CA SER A 136 9.49 -12.04 -8.15
C SER A 136 9.19 -13.48 -8.53
N LYS A 137 7.92 -13.89 -8.49
CA LYS A 137 7.47 -15.25 -8.86
C LYS A 137 6.24 -15.18 -9.76
N PRO A 138 6.14 -16.00 -10.82
CA PRO A 138 4.93 -16.10 -11.61
C PRO A 138 3.73 -16.51 -10.76
N THR A 139 2.55 -16.02 -11.13
CA THR A 139 1.26 -16.47 -10.62
C THR A 139 0.25 -16.52 -11.76
N GLU A 140 -0.97 -16.97 -11.47
CA GLU A 140 -2.03 -17.06 -12.46
C GLU A 140 -2.28 -15.72 -13.15
N ARG A 141 -2.34 -15.74 -14.48
CA ARG A 141 -2.63 -14.56 -15.31
C ARG A 141 -4.09 -14.16 -15.22
N ASP A 142 -4.99 -15.13 -15.16
CA ASP A 142 -6.43 -14.87 -15.20
C ASP A 142 -7.03 -14.91 -13.80
N TRP A 143 -8.13 -14.19 -13.60
CA TRP A 143 -8.91 -14.30 -12.37
C TRP A 143 -9.52 -15.70 -12.26
N ASN A 144 -9.81 -16.15 -11.05
CA ASN A 144 -10.52 -17.42 -10.90
C ASN A 144 -11.93 -17.32 -11.53
N PRO A 145 -12.59 -18.43 -11.90
CA PRO A 145 -13.84 -18.38 -12.66
C PRO A 145 -14.93 -17.51 -12.01
N LYS A 146 -15.05 -17.53 -10.68
CA LYS A 146 -16.04 -16.71 -9.95
C LYS A 146 -15.74 -15.21 -10.06
N GLN A 147 -14.47 -14.84 -9.94
CA GLN A 147 -14.03 -13.46 -10.12
C GLN A 147 -14.16 -13.02 -11.57
N GLN A 148 -13.88 -13.91 -12.52
CA GLN A 148 -14.03 -13.63 -13.95
C GLN A 148 -15.49 -13.33 -14.30
N THR A 149 -16.45 -14.13 -13.82
CA THR A 149 -17.88 -13.87 -14.04
C THR A 149 -18.33 -12.50 -13.51
N VAL A 150 -17.84 -12.10 -12.34
CA VAL A 150 -18.15 -10.78 -11.77
C VAL A 150 -17.58 -9.67 -12.63
N GLN A 151 -16.36 -9.84 -13.17
CA GLN A 151 -15.75 -8.87 -14.06
C GLN A 151 -16.49 -8.74 -15.39
N ASP A 152 -16.87 -9.86 -16.00
CA ASP A 152 -17.57 -9.85 -17.30
C ASP A 152 -18.97 -9.22 -17.17
N GLN A 153 -19.62 -9.37 -16.00
CA GLN A 153 -20.86 -8.62 -15.69
C GLN A 153 -20.62 -7.11 -15.60
N LEU A 154 -19.50 -6.66 -15.01
CA LEU A 154 -19.16 -5.23 -14.95
C LEU A 154 -18.90 -4.66 -16.34
N ASP A 155 -18.12 -5.38 -17.15
CA ASP A 155 -17.83 -5.00 -18.54
C ASP A 155 -19.15 -4.79 -19.32
N LEU A 156 -20.17 -5.62 -19.10
CA LEU A 156 -21.49 -5.48 -19.73
C LEU A 156 -22.25 -4.23 -19.28
N PHE A 157 -22.22 -3.89 -17.98
CA PHE A 157 -22.88 -2.68 -17.48
C PHE A 157 -22.23 -1.39 -18.02
N GLU A 158 -20.91 -1.38 -18.18
CA GLU A 158 -20.20 -0.23 -18.76
C GLU A 158 -20.51 -0.02 -20.24
N LEU A 159 -20.73 -1.09 -21.00
CA LEU A 159 -21.19 -0.99 -22.38
C LEU A 159 -22.58 -0.34 -22.48
N LEU A 160 -23.42 -0.47 -21.45
CA LEU A 160 -24.75 0.13 -21.38
C LEU A 160 -24.72 1.57 -20.85
N GLU A 161 -23.66 1.98 -20.13
CA GLU A 161 -23.44 3.34 -19.62
C GLU A 161 -22.07 3.91 -20.08
N PRO A 162 -21.93 4.30 -21.36
CA PRO A 162 -20.65 4.69 -21.95
C PRO A 162 -20.04 5.99 -21.40
N SER A 163 -20.78 6.73 -20.55
CA SER A 163 -20.33 7.99 -19.94
C SER A 163 -19.26 7.83 -18.87
N ASN A 164 -18.97 6.60 -18.40
CA ASN A 164 -17.90 6.35 -17.43
C ASN A 164 -17.19 4.99 -17.69
N PRO A 165 -16.43 4.87 -18.79
CA PRO A 165 -15.79 3.60 -19.15
C PRO A 165 -14.62 3.30 -18.22
N MET A 166 -14.73 2.26 -17.41
CA MET A 166 -13.68 1.76 -16.53
C MET A 166 -12.99 0.58 -17.22
N SER A 167 -11.78 0.78 -17.75
CA SER A 167 -11.05 -0.32 -18.41
C SER A 167 -10.98 -1.59 -17.55
N LYS A 168 -11.23 -2.77 -18.11
CA LYS A 168 -11.16 -4.07 -17.41
C LYS A 168 -9.98 -4.17 -16.43
N LEU A 169 -10.24 -4.56 -15.18
CA LEU A 169 -9.18 -4.75 -14.18
C LEU A 169 -8.26 -5.92 -14.56
N GLU A 170 -7.05 -5.56 -14.93
CA GLU A 170 -6.00 -6.50 -15.21
C GLU A 170 -5.47 -7.19 -13.93
N LYS A 171 -5.33 -8.52 -13.94
CA LYS A 171 -4.60 -9.27 -12.90
C LYS A 171 -3.11 -9.25 -13.23
N ILE A 172 -2.27 -9.02 -12.22
CA ILE A 172 -0.82 -9.05 -12.37
C ILE A 172 -0.34 -10.51 -12.30
N PRO A 173 0.32 -11.05 -13.34
CA PRO A 173 0.75 -12.46 -13.40
C PRO A 173 2.04 -12.71 -12.59
N TYR A 174 2.40 -11.81 -11.67
CA TYR A 174 3.59 -11.91 -10.84
C TYR A 174 3.31 -11.48 -9.41
N LYS A 175 3.93 -12.18 -8.45
CA LYS A 175 4.03 -11.77 -7.05
C LYS A 175 5.43 -11.22 -6.80
N PHE A 176 5.48 -10.03 -6.21
CA PHE A 176 6.72 -9.40 -5.73
C PHE A 176 6.82 -9.59 -4.23
N GLY A 177 8.01 -9.55 -3.64
CA GLY A 177 8.17 -9.62 -2.20
C GLY A 177 9.59 -9.58 -1.71
N TYR A 178 9.75 -9.68 -0.39
CA TYR A 178 11.04 -9.74 0.28
C TYR A 178 11.12 -10.93 1.22
N LYS A 179 12.34 -11.46 1.33
CA LYS A 179 12.79 -12.26 2.47
C LYS A 179 13.56 -11.33 3.40
N PHE A 180 13.14 -11.27 4.65
CA PHE A 180 13.75 -10.42 5.66
C PHE A 180 13.73 -11.08 7.03
N THR A 181 14.61 -10.64 7.91
CA THR A 181 14.63 -10.99 9.34
C THR A 181 14.10 -9.80 10.14
N ASP A 182 13.17 -10.03 11.07
CA ASP A 182 12.68 -9.00 11.99
C ASP A 182 13.59 -8.82 13.21
N CYS A 183 13.27 -7.89 14.10
CA CYS A 183 14.09 -7.62 15.29
C CYS A 183 14.02 -8.75 16.36
N ASP A 184 13.17 -9.75 16.19
CA ASP A 184 13.16 -10.94 17.04
C ASP A 184 14.00 -12.08 16.44
N GLY A 185 14.69 -11.83 15.33
CA GLY A 185 15.50 -12.81 14.62
C GLY A 185 14.69 -13.80 13.79
N ILE A 186 13.39 -13.54 13.59
CA ILE A 186 12.51 -14.44 12.83
C ILE A 186 12.59 -14.08 11.35
N LYS A 187 12.81 -15.11 10.53
CA LYS A 187 12.82 -14.98 9.06
C LYS A 187 11.41 -15.02 8.51
N HIS A 188 11.10 -14.08 7.62
CA HIS A 188 9.83 -13.95 6.93
C HIS A 188 10.02 -13.94 5.42
N GLU A 189 9.06 -14.49 4.69
CA GLU A 189 8.96 -14.36 3.23
C GLU A 189 7.59 -13.78 2.89
N TYR A 190 7.50 -12.46 2.72
CA TYR A 190 6.23 -11.76 2.50
C TYR A 190 6.11 -11.23 1.08
N SER A 191 4.96 -11.52 0.46
CA SER A 191 4.55 -10.89 -0.78
C SER A 191 4.09 -9.45 -0.56
N ILE A 192 4.33 -8.60 -1.55
CA ILE A 192 3.83 -7.24 -1.63
C ILE A 192 2.45 -7.25 -2.29
N SER A 193 1.51 -6.46 -1.76
CA SER A 193 0.19 -6.20 -2.35
C SER A 193 -0.05 -4.73 -2.68
N ASP A 194 0.99 -3.90 -2.57
CA ASP A 194 0.94 -2.44 -2.78
C ASP A 194 0.60 -2.06 -4.24
N TRP A 195 -0.45 -1.27 -4.43
CA TRP A 195 -0.88 -0.76 -5.73
C TRP A 195 0.24 -0.07 -6.50
N GLU A 196 1.11 0.70 -5.85
CA GLU A 196 2.18 1.45 -6.52
C GLU A 196 3.21 0.52 -7.17
N ILE A 197 3.51 -0.62 -6.55
CA ILE A 197 4.45 -1.62 -7.09
C ILE A 197 3.85 -2.33 -8.30
N MET A 198 2.57 -2.67 -8.22
CA MET A 198 1.85 -3.28 -9.34
C MET A 198 1.70 -2.30 -10.50
N GLN A 199 1.46 -1.02 -10.23
CA GLN A 199 1.43 0.03 -11.24
C GLN A 199 2.81 0.31 -11.83
N LEU A 200 3.88 0.26 -11.04
CA LEU A 200 5.25 0.36 -11.55
C LEU A 200 5.51 -0.72 -12.60
N TYR A 201 5.20 -1.98 -12.27
CA TYR A 201 5.32 -3.10 -13.20
C TYR A 201 4.53 -2.85 -14.50
N ARG A 202 3.24 -2.49 -14.39
CA ARG A 202 2.39 -2.20 -15.56
C ARG A 202 2.96 -1.08 -16.41
N ASN A 203 3.42 0.00 -15.79
CA ASN A 203 4.01 1.14 -16.47
C ASN A 203 5.30 0.76 -17.21
N CYS A 204 6.18 -0.03 -16.58
CA CYS A 204 7.41 -0.51 -17.20
C CYS A 204 7.11 -1.41 -18.41
N ARG A 205 6.18 -2.35 -18.28
CA ARG A 205 5.76 -3.24 -19.37
C ARG A 205 5.13 -2.46 -20.53
N ASN A 206 4.24 -1.52 -20.21
CA ASN A 206 3.51 -0.76 -21.21
C ASN A 206 4.45 0.18 -21.99
N LYS A 207 5.48 0.73 -21.36
CA LYS A 207 6.52 1.57 -21.99
C LYS A 207 7.64 0.78 -22.68
N SER A 208 7.72 -0.53 -22.46
CA SER A 208 8.73 -1.39 -23.07
C SER A 208 8.61 -1.37 -24.60
N GLN A 209 9.75 -1.32 -25.28
CA GLN A 209 9.85 -1.24 -26.75
C GLN A 209 9.95 -2.62 -27.41
N PHE A 210 9.95 -3.70 -26.64
CA PHE A 210 9.95 -5.06 -27.18
C PHE A 210 8.63 -5.40 -27.87
N PRO A 211 8.65 -6.21 -28.95
CA PRO A 211 7.46 -6.46 -29.77
C PRO A 211 6.48 -7.44 -29.11
N ASP A 212 6.97 -8.47 -28.41
CA ASP A 212 6.15 -9.52 -27.81
C ASP A 212 5.90 -9.28 -26.31
N LEU A 213 4.79 -9.82 -25.80
CA LEU A 213 4.40 -9.63 -24.40
C LEU A 213 5.42 -10.21 -23.42
N GLU A 214 5.99 -11.39 -23.72
CA GLU A 214 6.92 -12.06 -22.81
C GLU A 214 8.19 -11.23 -22.58
N SER A 215 8.78 -10.70 -23.65
CA SER A 215 9.94 -9.81 -23.59
C SER A 215 9.63 -8.50 -22.86
N ARG A 216 8.44 -7.92 -23.08
CA ARG A 216 7.99 -6.72 -22.35
C ARG A 216 7.82 -6.99 -20.86
N GLU A 217 7.30 -8.17 -20.49
CA GLU A 217 7.15 -8.59 -19.10
C GLU A 217 8.52 -8.83 -18.44
N LYS A 218 9.47 -9.48 -19.13
CA LYS A 218 10.85 -9.64 -18.65
C LYS A 218 11.56 -8.30 -18.42
N ASP A 219 11.46 -7.37 -19.36
CA ASP A 219 11.98 -6.01 -19.22
C ASP A 219 11.34 -5.27 -18.03
N ALA A 220 10.03 -5.43 -17.82
CA ALA A 220 9.34 -4.85 -16.68
C ALA A 220 9.80 -5.45 -15.35
N LEU A 221 9.97 -6.78 -15.28
CA LEU A 221 10.48 -7.45 -14.07
C LEU A 221 11.87 -6.96 -13.71
N GLU A 222 12.76 -6.78 -14.69
CA GLU A 222 14.11 -6.28 -14.45
C GLU A 222 14.10 -4.82 -13.94
N LYS A 223 13.28 -3.94 -14.53
CA LYS A 223 13.12 -2.56 -14.04
C LYS A 223 12.54 -2.49 -12.62
N VAL A 224 11.60 -3.39 -12.30
CA VAL A 224 11.04 -3.51 -10.96
C VAL A 224 12.10 -4.02 -9.98
N ARG A 225 12.91 -5.03 -10.38
CA ARG A 225 14.04 -5.54 -9.60
C ARG A 225 15.05 -4.43 -9.30
N GLN A 226 15.51 -3.69 -10.30
CA GLN A 226 16.42 -2.56 -10.13
C GLN A 226 15.88 -1.52 -9.12
N LYS A 227 14.57 -1.29 -9.11
CA LYS A 227 13.97 -0.35 -8.17
C LYS A 227 13.89 -0.90 -6.74
N LEU A 228 13.37 -2.11 -6.57
CA LEU A 228 13.09 -2.69 -5.25
C LEU A 228 14.30 -3.36 -4.59
N GLU A 229 15.25 -3.83 -5.38
CA GLU A 229 16.49 -4.45 -4.89
C GLU A 229 17.61 -3.42 -4.94
N ASP A 230 18.11 -3.08 -6.13
CA ASP A 230 19.33 -2.29 -6.31
C ASP A 230 19.23 -0.88 -5.67
N SER A 231 18.08 -0.21 -5.77
CA SER A 231 17.87 1.09 -5.12
C SER A 231 17.33 0.95 -3.68
N PHE A 232 16.19 0.28 -3.47
CA PHE A 232 15.53 0.33 -2.16
C PHE A 232 16.27 -0.41 -1.06
N MET A 233 16.90 -1.57 -1.33
CA MET A 233 17.58 -2.33 -0.28
C MET A 233 18.90 -1.69 0.16
N TYR A 234 19.58 -0.97 -0.74
CA TYR A 234 20.93 -0.46 -0.50
C TYR A 234 21.01 1.05 -0.27
N GLU A 235 20.05 1.83 -0.79
CA GLU A 235 20.09 3.29 -0.73
C GLU A 235 19.04 3.91 0.20
N LYS A 236 18.06 3.13 0.64
CA LYS A 236 16.89 3.62 1.40
C LYS A 236 16.84 2.97 2.79
N ASP A 237 16.37 3.75 3.74
CA ASP A 237 16.03 3.26 5.08
C ASP A 237 14.63 2.65 4.99
N LEU A 238 14.57 1.38 4.59
CA LEU A 238 13.34 0.71 4.18
C LEU A 238 12.52 0.21 5.38
N TYR A 239 11.23 0.52 5.39
CA TYR A 239 10.24 0.00 6.33
C TYR A 239 9.11 -0.66 5.56
N PHE A 240 8.49 -1.66 6.17
CA PHE A 240 7.34 -2.37 5.62
C PHE A 240 6.10 -2.01 6.41
N ILE A 241 5.08 -1.50 5.71
CA ILE A 241 3.71 -1.49 6.22
C ILE A 241 3.19 -2.90 5.95
N ILE A 242 2.93 -3.64 7.02
CA ILE A 242 2.41 -5.01 6.94
C ILE A 242 0.96 -5.07 7.41
N GLY A 243 0.24 -6.06 6.90
CA GLY A 243 -1.10 -6.33 7.35
C GLY A 243 -1.52 -7.77 7.09
N ASN A 244 -2.51 -8.25 7.85
CA ASN A 244 -3.07 -9.58 7.69
C ASN A 244 -4.42 -9.57 6.96
N LEU A 245 -4.92 -10.78 6.66
CA LEU A 245 -6.28 -11.02 6.18
C LEU A 245 -7.18 -11.41 7.35
N LYS A 246 -8.47 -11.04 7.29
CA LYS A 246 -9.45 -11.34 8.35
C LYS A 246 -9.49 -12.84 8.70
N ASN A 247 -9.42 -13.72 7.71
CA ASN A 247 -9.49 -15.18 7.92
C ASN A 247 -8.11 -15.84 8.15
N HIS A 248 -7.03 -15.05 8.10
CA HIS A 248 -5.66 -15.52 8.31
C HIS A 248 -4.92 -14.51 9.21
N SER A 249 -5.39 -14.36 10.45
CA SER A 249 -4.87 -13.39 11.43
C SER A 249 -3.37 -13.55 11.70
N ASN A 250 -2.85 -14.76 11.55
CA ASN A 250 -1.45 -15.10 11.82
C ASN A 250 -0.53 -14.96 10.61
N SER A 251 -1.07 -14.61 9.44
CA SER A 251 -0.29 -14.46 8.20
C SER A 251 -0.31 -13.01 7.76
N PHE A 252 0.88 -12.41 7.74
CA PHE A 252 1.07 -11.03 7.30
C PHE A 252 1.65 -11.00 5.89
N MET A 253 1.42 -9.88 5.24
CA MET A 253 1.99 -9.55 3.95
C MET A 253 2.37 -8.07 3.92
N ILE A 254 3.27 -7.70 3.01
CA ILE A 254 3.64 -6.31 2.82
C ILE A 254 2.52 -5.63 2.03
N ILE A 255 1.89 -4.63 2.62
CA ILE A 255 0.82 -3.85 1.97
C ILE A 255 1.31 -2.46 1.53
N GLY A 256 2.50 -2.04 1.97
CA GLY A 256 3.15 -0.82 1.51
C GLY A 256 4.63 -0.76 1.87
N LEU A 257 5.42 -0.05 1.05
CA LEU A 257 6.85 0.18 1.29
C LEU A 257 7.11 1.64 1.65
N VAL A 258 7.79 1.92 2.76
CA VAL A 258 8.23 3.28 3.12
C VAL A 258 9.75 3.33 2.97
N TYR A 259 10.25 4.20 2.10
CA TYR A 259 11.65 4.17 1.65
C TYR A 259 12.32 5.56 1.70
N PRO A 260 12.37 6.23 2.86
CA PRO A 260 13.14 7.45 3.01
C PRO A 260 14.62 7.24 2.63
N PRO A 261 15.32 8.25 2.11
CA PRO A 261 16.76 8.16 1.86
C PRO A 261 17.53 7.93 3.16
N ILE A 262 18.63 7.18 3.09
CA ILE A 262 19.55 7.02 4.22
C ILE A 262 20.27 8.35 4.45
N VAL A 263 20.12 8.93 5.64
CA VAL A 263 20.87 10.13 6.04
C VAL A 263 22.26 9.70 6.47
N LYS A 264 23.28 9.98 5.65
CA LYS A 264 24.68 9.82 6.05
C LYS A 264 25.04 11.00 6.96
N TYR A 265 25.50 10.73 8.18
CA TYR A 265 25.81 11.71 9.25
C TYR A 265 26.87 12.79 8.92
N LYS A 266 27.27 13.01 7.66
CA LYS A 266 28.30 13.99 7.28
C LYS A 266 27.81 15.44 7.10
N GLN A 267 26.54 15.75 7.35
CA GLN A 267 25.99 17.10 7.10
C GLN A 267 25.45 17.83 8.34
N VAL A 268 25.46 17.21 9.52
CA VAL A 268 24.94 17.86 10.74
C VAL A 268 25.96 18.83 11.37
N GLU A 269 27.27 18.63 11.16
CA GLU A 269 28.30 19.52 11.72
C GLU A 269 28.42 20.88 10.99
N HIS A 270 28.02 20.96 9.71
CA HIS A 270 28.17 22.21 8.96
C HIS A 270 27.06 23.25 9.23
N GLU A 271 25.88 22.85 9.72
CA GLU A 271 24.82 23.82 10.06
C GLU A 271 24.99 24.36 11.49
N GLN A 272 25.54 23.58 12.43
CA GLN A 272 25.79 24.05 13.80
C GLN A 272 27.04 24.94 13.96
N LEU A 273 28.00 24.88 13.02
CA LEU A 273 29.17 25.76 13.00
C LEU A 273 28.96 27.06 12.21
N SER A 274 27.77 27.28 11.65
CA SER A 274 27.41 28.54 10.97
C SER A 274 26.69 29.55 11.87
N LEU A 275 26.42 29.17 13.13
CA LEU A 275 25.74 29.98 14.15
C LEU A 275 26.66 30.38 15.31
N PHE A 276 27.98 30.22 15.14
CA PHE A 276 29.01 30.75 16.05
C PHE A 276 30.06 31.54 15.27
#